data_AF-A0A9D2D8Q6-F1
#
_entry.id   AF-A0A9D2D8Q6-F1
#
_cell.length_a   1.000
_cell.length_b   1.000
_cell.length_c   1.000
_cell.angle_alpha   90.00
_cell.angle_beta   90.00
_cell.angle_gamma   90.00
#
_symmetry.space_group_name_H-M   'P 1'
#
loop_
_entity.id
_entity.type
_entity.pdbx_description
1 polymer ?
#
loop_
_entity_poly.entity_id
_entity_poly.type
_entity_poly.pdbx_seq_one_letter_code
_entity_poly.pdbx_strand_id
1 'polypeptide(L)' 'MKTVEAESRQSLEEMFAQLEDVIAEMEEDGISLEHSFDLYNKGMGLLKECSKSIDEVEKKVLILDEDGETHEF' A
#
# COMPACT_ATOMS: atom_id res chain seq x y z
N MET A 1 -16.00 4.68 -27.25
CA MET A 1 -16.22 3.29 -26.80
C MET A 1 -14.84 2.64 -26.74
N LYS A 2 -14.20 2.34 -25.61
CA LYS A 2 -14.63 2.17 -24.22
C LYS A 2 -13.66 2.95 -23.32
N THR A 3 -14.19 3.72 -22.37
CA THR A 3 -13.44 4.22 -21.22
C THR A 3 -13.01 2.99 -20.42
N VAL A 4 -11.70 2.73 -20.39
CA VAL A 4 -11.13 1.77 -19.43
C VAL A 4 -11.16 2.51 -18.11
N GLU A 5 -12.16 2.21 -17.29
CA GLU A 5 -12.15 2.56 -15.87
C GLU A 5 -10.98 1.78 -15.27
N ALA A 6 -9.83 2.45 -15.15
CA ALA A 6 -8.76 1.95 -14.30
C ALA A 6 -9.36 1.93 -12.89
N GLU A 7 -9.66 0.74 -12.38
CA GLU A 7 -9.94 0.55 -10.95
C GLU A 7 -8.87 1.34 -10.20
N SER A 8 -9.27 2.37 -9.45
CA SER A 8 -8.35 3.24 -8.74
C SER A 8 -7.73 2.47 -7.59
N ARG A 9 -6.75 1.62 -7.89
CA ARG A 9 -5.85 1.09 -6.87
C ARG A 9 -5.15 2.28 -6.23
N GLN A 10 -5.21 2.35 -4.91
CA GLN A 10 -4.48 3.34 -4.15
C GLN A 10 -3.00 3.24 -4.50
N SER A 11 -2.37 4.39 -4.68
CA SER A 11 -0.93 4.50 -4.87
C SER A 11 -0.17 4.08 -3.60
N LEU A 12 1.12 3.75 -3.73
CA LEU A 12 1.97 3.46 -2.58
C LEU A 12 2.06 4.68 -1.65
N GLU A 13 2.14 5.89 -2.21
CA GLU A 13 2.15 7.12 -1.43
C GLU A 13 0.87 7.30 -0.60
N GLU A 14 -0.30 7.04 -1.17
CA GLU A 14 -1.58 7.11 -0.45
C GLU A 14 -1.69 6.04 0.64
N MET A 15 -1.15 4.85 0.42
CA MET A 15 -1.15 3.79 1.43
C MET A 15 -0.18 4.11 2.58
N PHE A 16 0.98 4.70 2.29
CA PHE A 16 1.89 5.16 3.34
C PHE A 16 1.31 6.31 4.15
N ALA A 17 0.67 7.29 3.51
CA ALA A 17 -0.02 8.38 4.21
C ALA A 17 -1.08 7.83 5.19
N GLN A 18 -1.90 6.86 4.75
CA GLN A 18 -2.87 6.22 5.64
C GLN A 18 -2.21 5.43 6.78
N LEU A 19 -1.04 4.84 6.57
CA LEU A 19 -0.31 4.15 7.62
C LEU A 19 0.25 5.13 8.66
N GLU A 20 0.74 6.29 8.21
CA GLU A 20 1.17 7.39 9.09
C GLU A 20 0.00 7.92 9.93
N ASP A 21 -1.18 8.09 9.32
CA ASP A 21 -2.40 8.48 10.05
C ASP A 21 -2.76 7.44 11.12
N VAL A 22 -2.71 6.14 10.79
CA VAL A 22 -2.97 5.06 11.75
C VAL A 22 -1.98 5.11 12.91
N ILE A 23 -0.70 5.34 12.64
CA ILE A 23 0.33 5.45 13.69
C ILE A 23 0.05 6.67 14.57
N ALA A 24 -0.28 7.82 13.98
CA ALA A 24 -0.61 9.02 14.72
C ALA A 24 -1.83 8.82 15.63
N GLU A 25 -2.89 8.18 15.12
CA GLU A 25 -4.08 7.83 15.91
C GLU A 25 -3.74 6.84 17.06
N MET A 26 -2.81 5.90 16.83
CA MET A 26 -2.37 4.95 17.85
C MET A 26 -1.52 5.61 18.96
N GLU A 27 -0.85 6.72 18.67
CA GLU A 27 -0.03 7.48 19.61
C GLU A 27 -0.84 8.48 20.45
N GLU A 28 -2.13 8.66 20.17
CA GLU A 28 -2.97 9.58 20.93
C GLU A 28 -3.14 9.14 22.40
N ASP A 29 -2.97 10.10 23.30
CA ASP A 29 -3.20 9.91 24.72
C ASP A 29 -4.68 9.57 24.97
N GLY A 30 -4.92 8.47 25.69
CA GLY A 30 -6.28 8.06 26.07
C GLY A 30 -6.99 7.17 25.05
N ILE A 31 -6.28 6.66 24.04
CA ILE A 31 -6.80 5.60 23.17
C ILE A 31 -7.26 4.39 23.99
N SER A 32 -8.44 3.86 23.65
CA SER A 32 -8.96 2.66 24.27
C SER A 32 -8.29 1.41 23.69
N LEU A 33 -8.17 0.35 24.49
CA LEU A 33 -7.58 -0.91 24.02
C LEU A 33 -8.32 -1.49 22.80
N GLU A 34 -9.65 -1.40 22.78
CA GLU A 34 -10.47 -1.84 21.65
C GLU A 34 -10.14 -1.05 20.37
N HIS A 35 -10.02 0.27 20.50
CA HIS A 35 -9.64 1.12 19.37
C HIS A 35 -8.20 0.85 18.90
N SER A 36 -7.27 0.58 19.82
CA SER A 36 -5.91 0.16 19.45
C SER A 36 -5.89 -1.15 18.66
N PHE A 37 -6.78 -2.10 18.97
CA PHE A 37 -6.92 -3.33 18.19
C PHE A 37 -7.48 -3.09 16.79
N ASP A 38 -8.46 -2.19 16.66
CA ASP A 38 -9.02 -1.83 15.36
C ASP A 38 -7.96 -1.15 14.48
N LEU A 39 -7.22 -0.19 15.02
CA LEU A 39 -6.12 0.49 14.32
C LEU A 39 -5.00 -0.48 13.95
N TYR A 40 -4.64 -1.41 14.83
CA TYR A 40 -3.66 -2.45 14.52
C TYR A 40 -4.10 -3.32 13.33
N ASN A 41 -5.36 -3.78 13.32
CA ASN A 41 -5.90 -4.55 12.21
C ASN A 41 -5.94 -3.75 10.91
N LYS A 42 -6.31 -2.47 10.97
CA LYS A 42 -6.26 -1.54 9.83
C LYS A 42 -4.84 -1.40 9.29
N GLY A 43 -3.86 -1.14 10.16
CA GLY A 43 -2.45 -1.04 9.80
C GLY A 43 -1.90 -2.32 9.17
N MET A 44 -2.26 -3.48 9.71
CA MET A 44 -1.88 -4.77 9.12
C MET A 44 -2.48 -5.00 7.73
N GLY A 45 -3.72 -4.56 7.50
CA GLY A 45 -4.35 -4.59 6.19
C GLY A 45 -3.60 -3.72 5.18
N LEU A 46 -3.27 -2.48 5.56
CA LEU A 46 -2.51 -1.55 4.72
C LEU A 46 -1.13 -2.12 4.37
N LEU A 47 -0.39 -2.67 5.33
CA LEU A 47 0.92 -3.28 5.09
C LEU A 47 0.84 -4.44 4.09
N LYS A 48 -0.22 -5.24 4.15
CA LYS A 48 -0.43 -6.34 3.22
C LYS A 48 -0.66 -5.85 1.79
N GLU A 49 -1.45 -4.79 1.62
CA GLU A 49 -1.67 -4.19 0.29
C GLU A 49 -0.41 -3.50 -0.23
N CYS A 50 0.37 -2.82 0.62
CA CYS A 50 1.68 -2.27 0.25
C CYS A 50 2.62 -3.36 -0.28
N SER A 51 2.79 -4.46 0.47
CA SER A 51 3.63 -5.58 0.07
C SER A 51 3.18 -6.15 -1.27
N LYS A 52 1.87 -6.34 -1.47
CA LYS A 52 1.34 -6.84 -2.73
C LYS A 52 1.61 -5.89 -3.90
N SER A 53 1.46 -4.58 -3.68
CA SER A 53 1.75 -3.59 -4.71
C SER A 53 3.23 -3.59 -5.08
N ILE A 54 4.14 -3.70 -4.11
CA ILE A 54 5.58 -3.81 -4.35
C ILE A 54 5.91 -5.09 -5.14
N ASP A 55 5.40 -6.25 -4.71
CA ASP A 55 5.60 -7.52 -5.40
C ASP A 55 5.13 -7.48 -6.87
N GLU A 56 4.02 -6.77 -7.14
CA GLU A 56 3.52 -6.60 -8.49
C GLU A 56 4.42 -5.70 -9.35
N VAL A 57 5.01 -4.65 -8.77
CA VAL A 57 5.99 -3.79 -9.44
C VAL A 57 7.26 -4.58 -9.73
N GLU A 58 7.80 -5.31 -8.75
CA GLU A 58 9.00 -6.14 -8.91
C GLU A 58 8.82 -7.18 -10.03
N LYS A 59 7.68 -7.87 -10.08
CA LYS A 59 7.38 -8.83 -11.16
C LYS A 59 7.33 -8.17 -12.53
N LYS A 60 6.75 -6.97 -12.64
CA LYS A 60 6.72 -6.23 -13.92
C LYS A 60 8.13 -5.83 -14.37
N VAL A 61 8.98 -5.44 -13.43
CA VAL A 61 10.40 -5.15 -13.71
C VAL A 61 11.13 -6.41 -14.20
N LEU A 62 10.95 -7.56 -13.54
CA LEU A 62 11.57 -8.83 -13.95
C LEU A 62 11.15 -9.28 -15.35
N ILE A 63 9.87 -9.12 -15.71
CA ILE A 63 9.38 -9.45 -17.05
C ILE A 63 10.03 -8.54 -18.12
N LEU A 64 10.19 -7.23 -17.81
CA LEU A 64 10.91 -6.32 -18.69
C LEU A 64 12.39 -6.73 -18.90
N ASP A 65 13.02 -7.30 -17.87
CA ASP A 65 14.40 -7.81 -17.95
C ASP A 65 14.52 -9.08 -18.82
N GLU A 66 13.52 -9.98 -18.80
CA GLU A 66 13.54 -11.22 -19.62
C GLU A 66 13.14 -10.98 -21.09
N ASP A 67 12.27 -10.02 -21.39
CA ASP A 67 11.83 -9.67 -22.75
C ASP A 67 12.66 -8.54 -23.42
N GLY A 68 13.65 -7.98 -22.70
CA GLY A 68 14.73 -7.16 -23.25
C GLY A 68 14.47 -5.66 -23.35
N GLU A 69 14.72 -4.94 -22.24
CA GLU A 69 14.85 -3.47 -22.02
C GLU A 69 13.60 -2.84 -21.33
N THR A 70 13.67 -2.00 -20.29
CA THR A 70 14.66 -1.02 -19.80
C THR A 70 14.85 -1.06 -18.27
N HIS A 71 16.07 -0.74 -17.84
CA HIS A 71 16.48 -0.35 -16.48
C HIS A 71 16.55 1.18 -16.35
N GLU A 72 16.07 1.74 -15.24
CA GLU A 72 16.68 2.91 -14.58
C GLU A 72 16.25 2.98 -13.10
N PHE A 73 17.24 2.96 -12.20
CA PHE A 73 17.19 3.64 -10.90
C PHE A 73 18.04 4.91 -11.01
#